data_AF-A0A3A8H3U5-F1
#
_entry.id   AF-A0A3A8H3U5-F1
#
_cell.length_a   1.000
_cell.length_b   1.000
_cell.length_c   1.000
_cell.angle_alpha   90.00
_cell.angle_beta   90.00
_cell.angle_gamma   90.00
#
_symmetry.space_group_name_H-M   'P 1'
#
loop_
_entity.id
_entity.type
_entity.pdbx_description
1 polymer ?
#
loop_
_entity_poly.entity_id
_entity_poly.type
_entity_poly.pdbx_seq_one_letter_code
_entity_poly.pdbx_strand_id
1 'polypeptide(L)'
;QLISRLRTTFQVELPLRGLFTASTVARVTELVEEQLLVRSDGPRVPSLRRVSRDGALPLSFSQQRLWVLDQLQPGATPYVLLGAVRLEGTLDAEALRRALELLVERHEALRTTFALKGAEPVQLIQPTPAWTLPVTDLGALPPEDHEAAVHRLALEEAGRPFDLSTGPLLRSRLMRFADAAHVLLLSMHHIVSDGWSVGVMVREVAAAYAAFSTGKPHGLPSLPVQYADFASWQRGWLQGDVLAKQVAWWKDQLA
;
A
#
# COMPACT_ATOMS: atom_id res chain seq x y z
N GLN A 1 4.70 -2.37 -14.83
CA GLN A 1 5.83 -1.51 -15.25
C GLN A 1 5.89 -1.33 -16.77
N LEU A 2 5.90 -2.40 -17.57
CA LEU A 2 6.03 -2.31 -19.04
C LEU A 2 4.98 -1.42 -19.72
N ILE A 3 3.67 -1.69 -19.54
CA ILE A 3 2.57 -0.89 -20.15
C ILE A 3 2.69 0.59 -19.80
N SER A 4 2.95 0.89 -18.53
CA SER A 4 3.07 2.29 -18.09
C SER A 4 4.22 3.01 -18.79
N ARG A 5 5.35 2.34 -19.01
CA ARG A 5 6.49 2.91 -19.74
C ARG A 5 6.18 3.08 -21.23
N LEU A 6 5.54 2.09 -21.86
CA LEU A 6 5.11 2.17 -23.26
C LEU A 6 4.18 3.38 -23.48
N ARG A 7 3.22 3.58 -22.57
CA ARG A 7 2.32 4.74 -22.59
C ARG A 7 3.05 6.06 -22.47
N THR A 8 3.98 6.19 -21.52
CA THR A 8 4.72 7.45 -21.34
C THR A 8 5.66 7.76 -22.49
N THR A 9 6.35 6.75 -23.04
CA THR A 9 7.38 6.93 -24.06
C THR A 9 6.80 7.08 -25.46
N PHE A 10 5.82 6.24 -25.82
CA PHE A 10 5.29 6.18 -27.18
C PHE A 10 3.88 6.76 -27.31
N GLN A 11 3.25 7.18 -26.21
CA GLN A 11 1.87 7.70 -26.20
C GLN A 11 0.84 6.72 -26.79
N VAL A 12 1.11 5.41 -26.72
CA VAL A 12 0.19 4.34 -27.12
C VAL A 12 -0.46 3.69 -25.91
N GLU A 13 -1.68 3.19 -26.08
CA GLU A 13 -2.45 2.52 -25.04
C GLU A 13 -2.70 1.05 -25.39
N LEU A 14 -1.74 0.20 -25.03
CA LEU A 14 -1.85 -1.24 -25.25
C LEU A 14 -2.69 -1.92 -24.15
N PRO A 15 -3.74 -2.68 -24.52
CA PRO A 15 -4.47 -3.49 -23.55
C PRO A 15 -3.54 -4.56 -22.96
N LEU A 16 -3.70 -4.86 -21.67
CA LEU A 16 -2.88 -5.86 -20.98
C LEU A 16 -2.91 -7.23 -21.67
N ARG A 17 -4.07 -7.62 -22.20
CA ARG A 17 -4.23 -8.83 -23.01
C ARG A 17 -3.25 -8.86 -24.19
N GLY A 18 -3.04 -7.72 -24.84
CA GLY A 18 -2.12 -7.56 -25.97
C GLY A 18 -0.71 -8.03 -25.65
N LEU A 19 -0.22 -7.76 -24.44
CA LEU A 19 1.10 -8.22 -23.98
C LEU A 19 1.18 -9.73 -23.76
N PHE A 20 0.08 -10.37 -23.35
CA PHE A 20 0.06 -11.82 -23.16
C PHE A 20 -0.04 -12.57 -24.50
N THR A 21 -0.75 -11.99 -25.47
CA THR A 21 -0.81 -12.52 -26.84
C THR A 21 0.46 -12.25 -27.64
N ALA A 22 1.12 -11.12 -27.40
CA ALA A 22 2.41 -10.77 -27.98
C ALA A 22 3.54 -11.10 -26.99
N SER A 23 3.82 -12.38 -26.81
CA SER A 23 4.81 -12.87 -25.82
C SER A 23 6.29 -12.64 -26.20
N THR A 24 6.56 -11.85 -27.24
CA THR A 24 7.93 -11.49 -27.67
C THR A 24 8.04 -9.99 -27.93
N VAL A 25 9.25 -9.44 -27.75
CA VAL A 25 9.51 -8.02 -28.00
C VAL A 25 9.12 -7.62 -29.43
N ALA A 26 9.43 -8.45 -30.43
CA ALA A 26 9.06 -8.18 -31.83
C ALA A 26 7.54 -8.00 -32.01
N ARG A 27 6.74 -8.90 -31.43
CA ARG A 27 5.27 -8.81 -31.50
C ARG A 27 4.70 -7.64 -30.70
N VAL A 28 5.34 -7.27 -29.58
CA VAL A 28 4.97 -6.06 -28.84
C VAL A 28 5.26 -4.81 -29.66
N THR A 29 6.40 -4.78 -30.38
CA THR A 29 6.74 -3.68 -31.29
C THR A 29 5.71 -3.52 -32.40
N GLU A 30 5.30 -4.61 -33.05
CA GLU A 30 4.24 -4.58 -34.07
C GLU A 30 2.94 -3.97 -33.53
N LEU A 31 2.49 -4.36 -32.34
CA LEU A 31 1.30 -3.78 -31.70
C LEU A 31 1.46 -2.29 -31.38
N VAL A 32 2.66 -1.86 -30.98
CA VAL A 32 2.96 -0.44 -30.74
C VAL A 32 2.90 0.34 -32.05
N GLU A 33 3.51 -0.18 -33.12
CA GLU A 33 3.51 0.43 -34.45
C GLU A 33 2.09 0.54 -35.02
N GLU A 34 1.27 -0.49 -34.90
CA GLU A 34 -0.14 -0.46 -35.30
C GLU A 34 -0.92 0.65 -34.59
N GLN A 35 -0.72 0.83 -33.28
CA GLN A 35 -1.36 1.93 -32.55
C GLN A 35 -0.78 3.32 -32.84
N LEU A 36 0.50 3.41 -33.21
CA LEU A 36 1.08 4.68 -33.67
C LEU A 36 0.49 5.10 -35.03
N LEU A 37 0.19 4.12 -35.89
CA LEU A 37 -0.44 4.32 -37.20
C LEU A 37 -1.93 4.63 -37.08
N VAL A 38 -2.63 3.95 -36.17
CA VAL A 38 -4.03 4.20 -35.83
C VAL A 38 -4.08 5.13 -34.64
N ARG A 39 -3.89 6.44 -34.86
CA ARG A 39 -4.18 7.44 -33.80
C ARG A 39 -5.64 7.31 -33.36
N SER A 40 -5.89 6.53 -32.32
CA SER A 40 -7.23 6.31 -31.81
C SER A 40 -7.64 7.46 -30.89
N ASP A 41 -8.71 8.17 -31.24
CA ASP A 41 -9.46 9.09 -30.37
C ASP A 41 -10.34 8.30 -29.36
N GLY A 42 -9.79 7.25 -28.75
CA GLY A 42 -10.40 6.64 -27.58
C GLY A 42 -10.37 7.63 -26.40
N PRO A 43 -11.27 7.49 -25.40
CA PRO A 43 -11.24 8.34 -24.21
C PRO A 43 -9.90 8.17 -23.51
N ARG A 44 -9.01 9.15 -23.69
CA ARG A 44 -7.66 9.12 -23.14
C ARG A 44 -7.74 9.14 -21.62
N VAL A 45 -7.12 8.15 -21.00
CA VAL A 45 -6.93 8.13 -19.56
C VAL A 45 -6.20 9.39 -19.14
N PRO A 46 -6.78 10.26 -18.28
CA PRO A 46 -6.14 11.50 -17.89
C PRO A 46 -4.84 11.21 -17.13
N SER A 47 -3.87 12.11 -17.20
CA SER A 47 -2.61 11.97 -16.47
C SER A 47 -2.86 12.05 -14.95
N LEU A 48 -2.29 11.11 -14.20
CA LEU A 48 -2.24 11.19 -12.74
C LEU A 48 -1.28 12.30 -12.32
N ARG A 49 -1.77 13.28 -11.55
CA ARG A 49 -1.02 14.44 -11.08
C ARG A 49 -1.25 14.65 -9.59
N ARG A 50 -0.31 15.34 -8.94
CA ARG A 50 -0.44 15.74 -7.54
C ARG A 50 -1.59 16.74 -7.36
N VAL A 51 -2.42 16.54 -6.33
CA VAL A 51 -3.51 17.45 -5.95
C VAL A 51 -3.16 18.24 -4.69
N SER A 52 -3.88 19.34 -4.42
CA SER A 52 -3.73 20.08 -3.15
C SER A 52 -4.16 19.22 -1.96
N ARG A 53 -3.55 19.45 -0.79
CA ARG A 53 -3.90 18.82 0.49
C ARG A 53 -4.83 19.67 1.35
N ASP A 54 -5.21 20.86 0.89
CA ASP A 54 -6.05 21.82 1.62
C ASP A 54 -7.55 21.52 1.47
N GLY A 55 -7.91 20.64 0.51
CA GLY A 55 -9.27 20.25 0.20
C GLY A 55 -9.69 18.91 0.78
N ALA A 56 -10.97 18.57 0.62
CA ALA A 56 -11.46 17.22 0.91
C ALA A 56 -10.86 16.23 -0.09
N LEU A 57 -10.20 15.18 0.42
CA LEU A 57 -9.60 14.13 -0.39
C LEU A 57 -10.57 12.94 -0.43
N PRO A 58 -11.12 12.56 -1.60
CA PRO A 58 -12.09 11.48 -1.67
C PRO A 58 -11.42 10.12 -1.43
N LEU A 59 -12.17 9.14 -0.96
CA LEU A 59 -11.70 7.75 -0.97
C LEU A 59 -11.66 7.21 -2.40
N SER A 60 -10.66 6.39 -2.71
CA SER A 60 -10.73 5.51 -3.90
C SER A 60 -11.95 4.57 -3.82
N PHE A 61 -12.40 3.99 -4.94
CA PHE A 61 -13.52 3.04 -4.91
C PHE A 61 -13.24 1.85 -3.99
N SER A 62 -12.01 1.33 -4.00
CA SER A 62 -11.59 0.24 -3.11
C SER A 62 -11.62 0.63 -1.64
N GLN A 63 -11.14 1.83 -1.30
CA GLN A 63 -11.22 2.33 0.06
C GLN A 63 -12.67 2.55 0.51
N GLN A 64 -13.53 3.12 -0.36
CA GLN A 64 -14.94 3.35 0.00
C GLN A 64 -15.66 2.04 0.31
N ARG A 65 -15.42 0.97 -0.47
CA ARG A 65 -15.96 -0.36 -0.16
C ARG A 65 -15.53 -0.83 1.23
N LEU A 66 -14.22 -0.77 1.53
CA LEU A 66 -13.70 -1.23 2.83
C LEU A 66 -14.21 -0.37 3.99
N TRP A 67 -14.29 0.94 3.80
CA TRP A 67 -14.85 1.86 4.79
C TRP A 67 -16.32 1.55 5.08
N VAL A 68 -17.16 1.34 4.06
CA VAL A 68 -18.57 0.95 4.26
C VAL A 68 -18.67 -0.37 5.03
N LEU A 69 -17.85 -1.37 4.70
CA LEU A 69 -17.85 -2.65 5.40
C LEU A 69 -17.45 -2.51 6.87
N ASP A 70 -16.46 -1.66 7.16
CA ASP A 70 -16.04 -1.32 8.52
C ASP A 70 -17.17 -0.62 9.31
N GLN A 71 -17.91 0.31 8.69
CA GLN A 71 -19.06 0.95 9.32
C GLN A 71 -20.22 -0.01 9.61
N LEU A 72 -20.39 -1.06 8.79
CA LEU A 72 -21.42 -2.08 8.99
C LEU A 72 -21.03 -3.12 10.05
N GLN A 73 -19.74 -3.36 10.26
CA GLN A 73 -19.20 -4.31 11.22
C GLN A 73 -18.06 -3.72 12.06
N PRO A 74 -18.33 -2.70 12.90
CA PRO A 74 -17.28 -2.06 13.69
C PRO A 74 -16.58 -3.08 14.60
N GLY A 75 -15.25 -3.05 14.61
CA GLY A 75 -14.44 -3.94 15.45
C GLY A 75 -14.17 -5.32 14.85
N ALA A 76 -14.71 -5.64 13.68
CA ALA A 76 -14.33 -6.85 12.95
C ALA A 76 -12.90 -6.72 12.39
N THR A 77 -12.18 -7.84 12.25
CA THR A 77 -10.81 -7.87 11.73
C THR A 77 -10.59 -8.58 10.38
N PRO A 78 -11.58 -8.76 9.49
CA PRO A 78 -11.38 -9.52 8.24
C PRO A 78 -10.41 -8.83 7.26
N TYR A 79 -10.09 -7.55 7.50
CA TYR A 79 -9.20 -6.74 6.69
C TYR A 79 -7.91 -6.35 7.42
N VAL A 80 -7.54 -7.09 8.47
CA VAL A 80 -6.19 -7.00 9.05
C VAL A 80 -5.23 -7.79 8.16
N LEU A 81 -4.25 -7.09 7.60
CA LEU A 81 -3.08 -7.68 6.96
C LEU A 81 -2.01 -7.89 8.04
N LEU A 82 -1.56 -9.13 8.22
CA LEU A 82 -0.50 -9.48 9.16
C LEU A 82 0.69 -10.07 8.42
N GLY A 83 1.88 -9.57 8.72
CA GLY A 83 3.16 -10.12 8.27
C GLY A 83 4.10 -10.37 9.45
N ALA A 84 4.86 -11.46 9.37
CA ALA A 84 5.92 -11.79 10.32
C ALA A 84 7.23 -11.96 9.55
N VAL A 85 8.30 -11.31 10.02
CA VAL A 85 9.64 -11.39 9.42
C VAL A 85 10.62 -11.88 10.47
N ARG A 86 11.29 -13.00 10.20
CA ARG A 86 12.41 -13.48 11.01
C ARG A 86 13.64 -12.66 10.69
N LEU A 87 14.34 -12.23 11.74
CA LEU A 87 15.57 -11.45 11.65
C LEU A 87 16.65 -12.19 12.45
N GLU A 88 17.65 -12.68 11.72
CA GLU A 88 18.79 -13.40 12.28
C GLU A 88 20.03 -12.50 12.28
N GLY A 89 20.80 -12.58 13.37
CA GLY A 89 21.95 -11.73 13.63
C GLY A 89 21.64 -10.54 14.55
N THR A 90 22.69 -9.79 14.87
CA THR A 90 22.60 -8.61 15.74
C THR A 90 21.71 -7.54 15.11
N LEU A 91 20.73 -7.06 15.86
CA LEU A 91 19.75 -6.08 15.38
C LEU A 91 19.94 -4.72 16.06
N ASP A 92 20.11 -3.67 15.26
CA ASP A 92 20.00 -2.30 15.74
C ASP A 92 18.51 -1.90 15.77
N ALA A 93 17.87 -2.07 16.92
CA ALA A 93 16.45 -1.79 17.09
C ALA A 93 16.09 -0.32 16.83
N GLU A 94 17.01 0.62 17.08
CA GLU A 94 16.77 2.05 16.84
C GLU A 94 16.89 2.39 15.35
N ALA A 95 17.83 1.80 14.62
CA ALA A 95 17.85 1.89 13.16
C ALA A 95 16.57 1.31 12.54
N LEU A 96 16.05 0.20 13.06
CA LEU A 96 14.79 -0.39 12.60
C LEU A 96 13.59 0.52 12.91
N ARG A 97 13.51 1.07 14.13
CA ARG A 97 12.47 2.03 14.50
C ARG A 97 12.46 3.24 13.57
N ARG A 98 13.63 3.84 13.29
CA ARG A 98 13.77 4.96 12.35
C ARG A 98 13.41 4.58 10.91
N ALA A 99 13.73 3.37 10.47
CA ALA A 99 13.35 2.88 9.15
C ALA A 99 11.82 2.78 8.99
N LEU A 100 11.12 2.31 10.03
CA LEU A 100 9.65 2.28 10.05
C LEU A 100 9.04 3.69 10.13
N GLU A 101 9.65 4.59 10.92
CA GLU A 101 9.25 6.00 11.00
C GLU A 101 9.31 6.68 9.63
N LEU A 102 10.43 6.51 8.92
CA LEU A 102 10.61 7.02 7.57
C LEU A 102 9.57 6.44 6.59
N LEU A 103 9.23 5.15 6.71
CA LEU A 103 8.20 4.53 5.88
C LEU A 103 6.85 5.24 6.06
N VAL A 104 6.45 5.50 7.31
CA VAL A 104 5.19 6.18 7.64
C VAL A 104 5.21 7.65 7.23
N GLU A 105 6.34 8.33 7.37
CA GLU A 105 6.53 9.70 6.89
C GLU A 105 6.32 9.79 5.37
N ARG A 106 6.98 8.88 4.66
CA ARG A 106 7.09 8.83 3.20
C ARG A 106 5.79 8.46 2.49
N HIS A 107 5.03 7.51 3.03
CA HIS A 107 3.78 7.03 2.43
C HIS A 107 2.58 7.59 3.16
N GLU A 108 1.92 8.60 2.58
CA GLU A 108 0.76 9.28 3.18
C GLU A 108 -0.35 8.30 3.59
N ALA A 109 -0.54 7.22 2.84
CA ALA A 109 -1.54 6.18 3.12
C ALA A 109 -1.38 5.58 4.53
N LEU A 110 -0.16 5.37 5.01
CA LEU A 110 0.11 4.73 6.31
C LEU A 110 -0.27 5.60 7.52
N ARG A 111 -0.42 6.91 7.29
CA ARG A 111 -0.86 7.90 8.27
C ARG A 111 -2.19 8.55 7.91
N THR A 112 -2.98 7.90 7.05
CA THR A 112 -4.31 8.37 6.66
C THR A 112 -5.37 7.76 7.58
N THR A 113 -6.27 8.59 8.09
CA THR A 113 -7.53 8.18 8.74
C THR A 113 -8.72 8.57 7.85
N PHE A 114 -9.92 8.11 8.21
CA PHE A 114 -11.12 8.25 7.39
C PHE A 114 -12.27 8.81 8.22
N ALA A 115 -12.97 9.80 7.67
CA ALA A 115 -14.08 10.46 8.34
C ALA A 115 -15.20 10.79 7.35
N LEU A 116 -16.38 11.13 7.86
CA LEU A 116 -17.43 11.76 7.08
C LEU A 116 -17.30 13.28 7.13
N LYS A 117 -17.32 13.93 5.97
CA LYS A 117 -17.51 15.38 5.84
C LYS A 117 -18.86 15.63 5.18
N GLY A 118 -19.87 15.89 6.01
CA GLY A 118 -21.27 15.84 5.56
C GLY A 118 -21.67 14.39 5.24
N ALA A 119 -22.11 14.13 4.02
CA ALA A 119 -22.48 12.78 3.57
C ALA A 119 -21.35 12.03 2.84
N GLU A 120 -20.18 12.66 2.64
CA GLU A 120 -19.10 12.10 1.85
C GLU A 120 -17.96 11.58 2.73
N PRO A 121 -17.51 10.33 2.53
CA PRO A 121 -16.31 9.84 3.21
C PRO A 121 -15.08 10.51 2.59
N VAL A 122 -14.17 10.95 3.46
CA VAL A 122 -12.93 11.65 3.09
C VAL A 122 -11.71 11.00 3.76
N GLN A 123 -10.56 11.12 3.09
CA GLN A 123 -9.25 10.79 3.63
C GLN A 123 -8.71 12.00 4.41
N LEU A 124 -8.23 11.75 5.63
CA LEU A 124 -7.56 12.72 6.48
C LEU A 124 -6.10 12.28 6.68
N ILE A 125 -5.19 12.93 5.97
CA ILE A 125 -3.76 12.62 6.07
C ILE A 125 -3.23 13.29 7.35
N GLN A 126 -2.86 12.48 8.34
CA GLN A 126 -2.33 12.95 9.61
C GLN A 126 -0.86 13.36 9.49
N PRO A 127 -0.36 14.25 10.37
CA PRO A 127 1.08 14.47 10.50
C PRO A 127 1.83 13.16 10.78
N THR A 128 3.12 13.12 10.46
CA THR A 128 3.96 11.96 10.79
C THR A 128 3.98 11.77 12.31
N PRO A 129 3.52 10.64 12.85
CA PRO A 129 3.59 10.37 14.28
C PRO A 129 5.03 10.02 14.68
N ALA A 130 5.38 10.28 15.93
CA ALA A 130 6.59 9.69 16.51
C ALA A 130 6.41 8.15 16.55
N TRP A 131 7.23 7.43 15.79
CA TRP A 131 7.05 5.99 15.65
C TRP A 131 7.67 5.24 16.83
N THR A 132 6.90 4.30 17.39
CA THR A 132 7.38 3.41 18.45
C THR A 132 7.52 1.99 17.92
N LEU A 133 8.55 1.29 18.39
CA LEU A 133 8.75 -0.14 18.14
C LEU A 133 8.69 -0.88 19.48
N PRO A 134 7.49 -1.27 19.95
CA PRO A 134 7.34 -2.10 21.14
C PRO A 134 8.16 -3.38 21.03
N VAL A 135 8.96 -3.66 22.05
CA VAL A 135 9.78 -4.88 22.15
C VAL A 135 9.18 -5.81 23.20
N THR A 136 8.92 -7.05 22.82
CA THR A 136 8.56 -8.13 23.74
C THR A 136 9.78 -9.02 23.90
N ASP A 137 10.36 -9.00 25.11
CA ASP A 137 11.48 -9.87 25.43
C ASP A 137 10.99 -11.28 25.79
N LEU A 138 11.44 -12.24 25.03
CA LEU A 138 11.10 -13.66 25.11
C LEU A 138 12.35 -14.52 25.31
N GLY A 139 13.50 -13.92 25.66
CA GLY A 139 14.76 -14.66 25.82
C GLY A 139 14.78 -15.65 26.97
N ALA A 140 13.84 -15.56 27.91
CA ALA A 140 13.67 -16.54 28.98
C ALA A 140 12.84 -17.77 28.56
N LEU A 141 12.21 -17.76 27.37
CA LEU A 141 11.45 -18.91 26.87
C LEU A 141 12.39 -20.00 26.32
N PRO A 142 12.11 -21.28 26.62
CA PRO A 142 12.81 -22.40 25.97
C PRO A 142 12.65 -22.35 24.43
N PRO A 143 13.69 -22.72 23.65
CA PRO A 143 13.64 -22.70 22.19
C PRO A 143 12.45 -23.44 21.57
N GLU A 144 12.03 -24.55 22.17
CA GLU A 144 10.88 -25.34 21.76
C GLU A 144 9.54 -24.57 21.81
N ASP A 145 9.45 -23.53 22.65
CA ASP A 145 8.24 -22.72 22.84
C ASP A 145 8.23 -21.45 21.96
N HIS A 146 9.33 -21.15 21.25
CA HIS A 146 9.46 -19.90 20.48
C HIS A 146 8.41 -19.79 19.39
N GLU A 147 8.20 -20.86 18.61
CA GLU A 147 7.18 -20.90 17.56
C GLU A 147 5.77 -20.70 18.11
N ALA A 148 5.45 -21.37 19.23
CA ALA A 148 4.16 -21.23 19.88
C ALA A 148 3.93 -19.78 20.36
N ALA A 149 4.97 -19.12 20.89
CA ALA A 149 4.91 -17.72 21.29
C ALA A 149 4.69 -16.78 20.09
N VAL A 150 5.40 -16.99 18.97
CA VAL A 150 5.19 -16.23 17.73
C VAL A 150 3.75 -16.38 17.25
N HIS A 151 3.24 -17.62 17.15
CA HIS A 151 1.88 -17.89 16.70
C HIS A 151 0.83 -17.25 17.60
N ARG A 152 0.99 -17.36 18.93
CA ARG A 152 0.07 -16.75 19.89
C ARG A 152 0.02 -15.22 19.72
N LEU A 153 1.18 -14.56 19.69
CA LEU A 153 1.26 -13.11 19.55
C LEU A 153 0.77 -12.62 18.19
N ALA A 154 0.98 -13.41 17.13
CA ALA A 154 0.43 -13.16 15.80
C ALA A 154 -1.10 -13.24 15.79
N LEU A 155 -1.70 -14.25 16.44
CA LEU A 155 -3.15 -14.39 16.55
C LEU A 155 -3.78 -13.26 17.38
N GLU A 156 -3.16 -12.89 18.50
CA GLU A 156 -3.57 -11.73 19.29
C GLU A 156 -3.58 -10.44 18.46
N GLU A 157 -2.54 -10.23 17.66
CA GLU A 157 -2.42 -9.05 16.81
C GLU A 157 -3.43 -9.04 15.65
N ALA A 158 -3.69 -10.20 15.03
CA ALA A 158 -4.71 -10.37 13.99
C ALA A 158 -6.14 -10.16 14.54
N GLY A 159 -6.38 -10.49 15.80
CA GLY A 159 -7.65 -10.29 16.48
C GLY A 159 -7.88 -8.87 16.99
N ARG A 160 -6.87 -8.00 16.93
CA ARG A 160 -6.98 -6.62 17.44
C ARG A 160 -7.48 -5.67 16.34
N PRO A 161 -8.65 -5.02 16.51
CA PRO A 161 -9.23 -4.14 15.49
C PRO A 161 -8.42 -2.86 15.30
N PHE A 162 -8.61 -2.25 14.13
CA PHE A 162 -8.17 -0.90 13.83
C PHE A 162 -9.38 0.04 13.85
N ASP A 163 -9.22 1.22 14.44
CA ASP A 163 -10.20 2.30 14.30
C ASP A 163 -9.80 3.19 13.13
N LEU A 164 -10.59 3.15 12.06
CA LEU A 164 -10.32 3.93 10.83
C LEU A 164 -10.40 5.44 11.04
N SER A 165 -11.07 5.91 12.10
CA SER A 165 -11.26 7.34 12.37
C SER A 165 -10.08 7.97 13.10
N THR A 166 -9.41 7.21 13.97
CA THR A 166 -8.33 7.71 14.85
C THR A 166 -6.95 7.18 14.49
N GLY A 167 -6.86 5.98 13.91
CA GLY A 167 -5.59 5.33 13.61
C GLY A 167 -4.74 5.02 14.87
N PRO A 168 -3.43 4.73 14.71
CA PRO A 168 -2.75 4.48 13.43
C PRO A 168 -3.23 3.18 12.76
N LEU A 169 -3.12 3.11 11.44
CA LEU A 169 -3.57 1.95 10.64
C LEU A 169 -2.45 0.98 10.27
N LEU A 170 -1.27 1.18 10.87
CA LEU A 170 -0.12 0.29 10.88
C LEU A 170 0.33 0.15 12.33
N ARG A 171 0.72 -1.05 12.73
CA ARG A 171 1.36 -1.35 14.02
C ARG A 171 2.56 -2.25 13.77
N SER A 172 3.57 -2.12 14.62
CA SER A 172 4.76 -2.97 14.63
C SER A 172 5.03 -3.51 16.03
N ARG A 173 5.57 -4.72 16.12
CA ARG A 173 6.08 -5.31 17.38
C ARG A 173 7.31 -6.15 17.09
N LEU A 174 8.36 -5.96 17.88
CA LEU A 174 9.57 -6.78 17.81
C LEU A 174 9.54 -7.81 18.94
N MET A 175 9.61 -9.09 18.61
CA MET A 175 9.88 -10.17 19.55
C MET A 175 11.37 -10.47 19.57
N ARG A 176 11.99 -10.46 20.75
CA ARG A 176 13.41 -10.81 20.94
C ARG A 176 13.51 -12.15 21.66
N PHE A 177 14.14 -13.13 21.03
CA PHE A 177 14.37 -14.47 21.60
C PHE A 177 15.83 -14.65 22.05
N ALA A 178 16.75 -13.94 21.42
CA ALA A 178 18.16 -13.85 21.80
C ALA A 178 18.76 -12.59 21.16
N ASP A 179 20.01 -12.27 21.49
CA ASP A 179 20.73 -11.12 20.89
C ASP A 179 20.82 -11.18 19.36
N ALA A 180 20.73 -12.38 18.79
CA ALA A 180 20.79 -12.63 17.35
C ALA A 180 19.52 -13.29 16.77
N ALA A 181 18.43 -13.33 17.51
CA ALA A 181 17.20 -14.01 17.09
C ALA A 181 15.96 -13.15 17.40
N HIS A 182 15.30 -12.66 16.35
CA HIS A 182 14.14 -11.79 16.47
C HIS A 182 13.05 -12.11 15.47
N VAL A 183 11.83 -11.71 15.79
CA VAL A 183 10.70 -11.70 14.84
C VAL A 183 10.03 -10.34 14.88
N LEU A 184 9.96 -9.66 13.73
CA LEU A 184 9.19 -8.44 13.55
C LEU A 184 7.78 -8.79 13.06
N LEU A 185 6.77 -8.44 13.85
CA LEU A 185 5.37 -8.42 13.41
C LEU A 185 5.01 -7.04 12.88
N LEU A 186 4.34 -7.03 11.73
CA LEU A 186 3.71 -5.86 11.14
C LEU A 186 2.24 -6.18 10.90
N SER A 187 1.35 -5.37 11.45
CA SER A 187 -0.09 -5.46 11.19
C SER A 187 -0.60 -4.15 10.63
N MET A 188 -1.48 -4.19 9.64
CA MET A 188 -2.06 -2.98 9.07
C MET A 188 -3.46 -3.24 8.54
N HIS A 189 -4.27 -2.20 8.44
CA HIS A 189 -5.58 -2.32 7.81
C HIS A 189 -5.46 -2.33 6.28
N HIS A 190 -6.18 -3.23 5.59
CA HIS A 190 -6.14 -3.36 4.13
C HIS A 190 -6.60 -2.08 3.38
N ILE A 191 -7.28 -1.15 4.06
CA ILE A 191 -7.67 0.14 3.47
C ILE A 191 -6.47 1.04 3.12
N VAL A 192 -5.30 0.80 3.71
CA VAL A 192 -4.07 1.60 3.47
C VAL A 192 -2.95 0.82 2.77
N SER A 193 -3.18 -0.45 2.39
CA SER A 193 -2.15 -1.30 1.79
C SER A 193 -2.74 -2.46 0.98
N ASP A 194 -1.89 -3.13 0.22
CA ASP A 194 -2.20 -4.35 -0.54
C ASP A 194 -0.95 -5.24 -0.65
N GLY A 195 -1.09 -6.41 -1.28
CA GLY A 195 0.03 -7.35 -1.43
C GLY A 195 1.22 -6.79 -2.21
N TRP A 196 1.00 -5.87 -3.16
CA TRP A 196 2.09 -5.21 -3.90
C TRP A 196 2.84 -4.23 -3.00
N SER A 197 2.09 -3.45 -2.23
CA SER A 197 2.57 -2.43 -1.31
C SER A 197 3.42 -3.04 -0.21
N VAL A 198 3.05 -4.22 0.32
CA VAL A 198 3.88 -4.97 1.27
C VAL A 198 5.30 -5.22 0.73
N GLY A 199 5.42 -5.63 -0.53
CA GLY A 199 6.73 -5.82 -1.16
C GLY A 199 7.54 -4.51 -1.31
N VAL A 200 6.87 -3.37 -1.53
CA VAL A 200 7.52 -2.05 -1.53
C VAL A 200 8.03 -1.69 -0.14
N MET A 201 7.19 -1.86 0.88
CA MET A 201 7.53 -1.54 2.27
C MET A 201 8.74 -2.33 2.75
N VAL A 202 8.79 -3.63 2.49
CA VAL A 202 9.93 -4.48 2.87
C VAL A 202 11.24 -3.96 2.27
N ARG A 203 11.24 -3.64 0.96
CA ARG A 203 12.44 -3.12 0.28
C ARG A 203 12.88 -1.77 0.83
N GLU A 204 11.94 -0.86 1.08
CA GLU A 204 12.29 0.48 1.57
C GLU A 204 12.75 0.44 3.04
N VAL A 205 12.12 -0.37 3.90
CA VAL A 205 12.58 -0.57 5.29
C VAL A 205 13.98 -1.19 5.31
N ALA A 206 14.26 -2.20 4.48
CA ALA A 206 15.59 -2.79 4.40
C ALA A 206 16.66 -1.78 3.96
N ALA A 207 16.36 -0.97 2.94
CA ALA A 207 17.27 0.08 2.47
C ALA A 207 17.51 1.17 3.53
N ALA A 208 16.44 1.63 4.19
CA ALA A 208 16.52 2.62 5.25
C ALA A 208 17.28 2.09 6.48
N TYR A 209 17.02 0.84 6.88
CA TYR A 209 17.74 0.17 7.97
C TYR A 209 19.24 0.09 7.71
N ALA A 210 19.65 -0.33 6.51
CA ALA A 210 21.06 -0.41 6.13
C ALA A 210 21.76 0.96 6.17
N ALA A 211 21.05 2.02 5.78
CA ALA A 211 21.58 3.38 5.88
C ALA A 211 21.69 3.85 7.34
N PHE A 212 20.62 3.71 8.12
CA PHE A 212 20.56 4.21 9.50
C PHE A 212 21.48 3.48 10.47
N SER A 213 21.65 2.17 10.30
CA SER A 213 22.61 1.35 11.08
C SER A 213 24.08 1.72 10.80
N THR A 214 24.35 2.39 9.67
CA THR A 214 25.70 2.88 9.32
C THR A 214 25.83 4.40 9.43
N GLY A 215 24.84 5.08 10.01
CA GLY A 215 24.84 6.54 10.16
C GLY A 215 24.74 7.32 8.83
N LYS A 216 24.29 6.67 7.75
CA LYS A 216 24.15 7.25 6.42
C LYS A 216 22.70 7.69 6.14
N PRO A 217 22.47 8.63 5.20
CA PRO A 217 21.14 8.94 4.71
C PRO A 217 20.55 7.79 3.87
N HIS A 218 19.22 7.62 3.91
CA HIS A 218 18.51 6.48 3.27
C HIS A 218 18.49 6.49 1.73
N GLY A 219 18.78 7.62 1.08
CA GLY A 219 18.91 7.70 -0.39
C GLY A 219 17.65 7.40 -1.22
N LEU A 220 16.49 7.14 -0.59
CA LEU A 220 15.24 6.85 -1.30
C LEU A 220 14.78 8.08 -2.10
N PRO A 221 14.42 7.93 -3.40
CA PRO A 221 14.01 9.05 -4.25
C PRO A 221 12.66 9.61 -3.82
N SER A 222 12.37 10.87 -4.11
CA SER A 222 11.05 11.46 -3.83
C SER A 222 9.93 10.73 -4.59
N LEU A 223 8.75 10.63 -3.97
CA LEU A 223 7.57 10.06 -4.62
C LEU A 223 6.86 11.16 -5.43
N PRO A 224 6.66 10.98 -6.75
CA PRO A 224 6.06 12.01 -7.60
C PRO A 224 4.56 12.20 -7.35
N VAL A 225 3.91 11.17 -6.80
CA VAL A 225 2.48 11.13 -6.45
C VAL A 225 2.29 10.26 -5.20
N GLN A 226 1.18 10.47 -4.52
CA GLN A 226 0.74 9.75 -3.33
C GLN A 226 -0.63 9.13 -3.56
N TYR A 227 -1.07 8.28 -2.63
CA TYR A 227 -2.33 7.54 -2.81
C TYR A 227 -3.57 8.44 -2.89
N ALA A 228 -3.58 9.57 -2.18
CA ALA A 228 -4.66 10.56 -2.27
C ALA A 228 -4.77 11.20 -3.67
N ASP A 229 -3.64 11.34 -4.37
CA ASP A 229 -3.62 11.81 -5.76
C ASP A 229 -4.28 10.78 -6.68
N PHE A 230 -3.97 9.49 -6.49
CA PHE A 230 -4.61 8.39 -7.20
C PHE A 230 -6.11 8.34 -6.94
N ALA A 231 -6.55 8.45 -5.69
CA ALA A 231 -7.96 8.44 -5.34
C ALA A 231 -8.73 9.59 -6.02
N SER A 232 -8.16 10.79 -6.01
CA SER A 232 -8.73 11.99 -6.65
C SER A 232 -8.80 11.83 -8.17
N TRP A 233 -7.71 11.34 -8.79
CA TRP A 233 -7.67 11.03 -10.22
C TRP A 233 -8.69 9.97 -10.61
N GLN A 234 -8.82 8.90 -9.82
CA GLN A 234 -9.75 7.80 -10.09
C GLN A 234 -11.19 8.32 -10.09
N ARG A 235 -11.56 9.15 -9.11
CA ARG A 235 -12.90 9.74 -9.02
C ARG A 235 -13.18 10.74 -10.12
N GLY A 236 -12.20 11.57 -10.48
CA GLY A 236 -12.33 12.53 -11.56
C GLY A 236 -12.45 11.88 -12.95
N TRP A 237 -11.86 10.70 -13.14
CA TRP A 237 -11.88 10.00 -14.42
C TRP A 237 -13.06 9.03 -14.56
N LEU A 238 -13.30 8.17 -13.58
CA LEU A 238 -14.32 7.12 -13.62
C LEU A 238 -15.68 7.66 -13.18
N GLN A 239 -16.21 8.62 -13.93
CA GLN A 239 -17.52 9.23 -13.74
C GLN A 239 -18.20 9.49 -15.08
N GLY A 240 -19.49 9.86 -15.06
CA GLY A 240 -20.28 10.15 -16.26
C GLY A 240 -20.26 9.01 -17.28
N ASP A 241 -20.08 9.35 -18.55
CA ASP A 241 -20.11 8.40 -19.67
C ASP A 241 -19.04 7.32 -19.58
N VAL A 242 -17.86 7.62 -19.01
CA VAL A 242 -16.77 6.64 -18.84
C VAL A 242 -17.23 5.53 -17.90
N LEU A 243 -17.79 5.91 -16.74
CA LEU A 243 -18.30 4.94 -15.78
C LEU A 243 -19.49 4.16 -16.35
N ALA A 244 -20.43 4.84 -16.99
CA ALA A 244 -21.61 4.20 -17.58
C ALA A 244 -21.24 3.13 -18.61
N LYS A 245 -20.27 3.42 -19.49
CA LYS A 245 -19.76 2.45 -20.47
C LYS A 245 -19.11 1.24 -19.82
N GLN A 246 -18.25 1.46 -18.82
CA GLN A 246 -17.58 0.37 -18.09
C GLN A 246 -18.61 -0.53 -17.38
N VAL A 247 -19.60 0.07 -16.72
CA VAL A 247 -20.67 -0.67 -16.03
C VAL A 247 -21.53 -1.46 -17.01
N ALA A 248 -21.92 -0.86 -18.14
CA ALA A 248 -22.72 -1.53 -19.16
C ALA A 248 -22.00 -2.79 -19.69
N TRP A 249 -20.70 -2.67 -19.95
CA TRP A 249 -19.89 -3.81 -20.38
C TRP A 249 -19.87 -4.93 -19.34
N TRP A 250 -19.61 -4.63 -18.07
CA TRP A 250 -19.61 -5.66 -17.02
C TRP A 250 -20.98 -6.29 -16.79
N LYS A 251 -22.07 -5.53 -16.95
CA LYS A 251 -23.44 -6.08 -16.87
C LYS A 251 -23.73 -7.08 -17.97
N ASP A 252 -23.27 -6.82 -19.20
CA ASP A 252 -23.42 -7.74 -20.32
C ASP A 252 -22.60 -9.03 -20.11
N GLN A 253 -21.37 -8.91 -19.62
CA GLN A 253 -20.47 -10.05 -19.44
C GLN A 253 -20.78 -10.91 -18.20
N LEU A 254 -21.49 -10.37 -17.22
CA LEU A 254 -21.85 -11.06 -15.97
C LEU A 254 -23.35 -11.35 -15.85
N ALA A 255 -24.12 -11.15 -16.94
CA ALA A 255 -25.54 -11.48 -17.02
C ALA A 255 -25.80 -12.99 -17.03
#